data_AF-A0A1H6F8N5-F1
#
_entry.id   AF-A0A1H6F8N5-F1
#
_cell.length_a   1.000
_cell.length_b   1.000
_cell.length_c   1.000
_cell.angle_alpha   90.00
_cell.angle_beta   90.00
_cell.angle_gamma   90.00
#
_symmetry.space_group_name_H-M   'P 1'
#
loop_
_entity.id
_entity.type
_entity.pdbx_description
1 polymer ?
#
loop_
_entity_poly.entity_id
_entity_poly.type
_entity_poly.pdbx_seq_one_letter_code
_entity_poly.pdbx_strand_id
1 'polypeptide(L)'
;MFANKYTINHKEIIIKFIRRKELDADTRLRIVILALSCQGDYGARTALAREYNLSRSFLYQLIGTALLCLQELFSHENVAALPNQLDLDANIALLRLEGQVSISGISEILQMQGYEHNSTGMVSEHLKHLGVRIL
;
A
#
# COMPACT_ATOMS: atom_id res chain seq x y z
N MET A 1 11.01 16.09 6.94
CA MET A 1 12.16 16.42 7.82
C MET A 1 12.53 17.87 7.52
N PHE A 2 12.43 18.80 8.47
CA PHE A 2 12.69 20.23 8.23
C PHE A 2 13.86 20.71 9.12
N ALA A 3 14.89 21.30 8.50
CA ALA A 3 16.07 21.85 9.16
C ALA A 3 15.91 23.35 9.47
N ASN A 4 16.54 23.75 10.58
CA ASN A 4 16.32 24.97 11.35
C ASN A 4 16.97 26.25 10.79
N LYS A 5 16.26 27.38 10.98
CA LYS A 5 16.84 28.66 11.42
C LYS A 5 15.84 29.36 12.35
N TYR A 6 16.17 29.48 13.64
CA TYR A 6 15.39 30.25 14.62
C TYR A 6 15.92 31.68 14.67
N THR A 7 15.03 32.66 14.57
CA THR A 7 15.31 34.04 15.00
C THR A 7 14.41 34.30 16.19
N ILE A 8 14.99 34.41 17.38
CA ILE A 8 14.29 34.63 18.64
C ILE A 8 14.09 36.14 18.78
N ASN A 9 12.85 36.61 18.78
CA ASN A 9 12.50 37.96 19.21
C ASN A 9 11.44 37.85 20.32
N HIS A 10 11.80 38.33 21.51
CA HIS A 10 11.00 38.30 22.72
C HIS A 10 9.79 39.23 22.63
N LYS A 11 8.60 38.73 22.23
CA LYS A 11 7.29 39.03 22.90
C LYS A 11 6.01 38.48 22.24
N GLU A 12 6.06 37.80 21.10
CA GLU A 12 4.89 37.11 20.55
C GLU A 12 5.26 35.71 20.12
N ILE A 13 4.54 34.70 20.61
CA ILE A 13 4.58 33.37 19.99
C ILE A 13 3.85 33.53 18.66
N ILE A 14 4.58 33.88 17.60
CA ILE A 14 4.06 33.86 16.24
C ILE A 14 3.83 32.39 15.89
N ILE A 15 2.63 31.88 16.18
CA ILE A 15 2.20 30.54 15.75
C ILE A 15 2.12 30.59 14.22
N LYS A 16 3.23 30.20 13.57
CA LYS A 16 3.35 30.25 12.10
C LYS A 16 2.41 29.28 11.39
N PHE A 17 1.86 28.28 12.10
CA PHE A 17 0.93 27.29 11.55
C PHE A 17 -0.08 26.82 12.60
N ILE A 18 -1.33 27.28 12.49
CA ILE A 18 -2.45 26.80 13.30
C ILE A 18 -3.12 25.65 12.53
N ARG A 19 -3.33 24.49 13.19
CA ARG A 19 -4.20 23.45 12.64
C ARG A 19 -5.63 23.98 12.63
N ARG A 20 -6.13 24.38 11.46
CA ARG A 20 -7.51 24.85 11.28
C ARG A 20 -8.46 23.67 11.50
N LYS A 21 -9.26 23.73 12.58
CA LYS A 21 -10.29 22.72 12.89
C LYS A 21 -11.34 22.60 11.77
N GLU A 22 -11.61 23.73 11.10
CA GLU A 22 -12.48 23.85 9.92
C GLU A 22 -11.99 23.06 8.69
N LEU A 23 -10.74 22.59 8.69
CA LEU A 23 -10.20 21.75 7.62
C LEU A 23 -10.30 20.28 8.02
N ASP A 24 -11.53 19.82 8.19
CA ASP A 24 -11.86 18.43 8.48
C ASP A 24 -11.57 17.52 7.28
N ALA A 25 -11.75 16.21 7.46
CA ALA A 25 -11.44 15.23 6.42
C ALA A 25 -12.31 15.43 5.16
N ASP A 26 -13.60 15.74 5.33
CA ASP A 26 -14.54 15.95 4.22
C ASP A 26 -14.17 17.18 3.40
N THR A 27 -13.88 18.30 4.07
CA THR A 27 -13.48 19.55 3.41
C THR A 27 -12.18 19.35 2.63
N ARG A 28 -11.20 18.63 3.20
CA ARG A 28 -9.96 18.29 2.50
C ARG A 28 -10.21 17.43 1.27
N LEU A 29 -11.08 16.43 1.37
CA LEU A 29 -11.45 15.57 0.24
C LEU A 29 -12.12 16.38 -0.87
N ARG A 30 -13.06 17.26 -0.51
CA ARG A 30 -13.73 18.18 -1.45
C ARG A 30 -12.73 19.08 -2.17
N ILE A 31 -11.80 19.69 -1.44
CA ILE A 31 -10.74 20.54 -2.01
C ILE A 31 -9.90 19.74 -3.02
N VAL A 32 -9.53 18.50 -2.68
CA VAL A 32 -8.76 17.63 -3.59
C VAL A 32 -9.53 17.33 -4.86
N ILE A 33 -10.80 16.95 -4.76
CA ILE A 33 -11.64 16.63 -5.92
C ILE A 33 -11.70 17.83 -6.87
N LEU A 34 -12.01 19.02 -6.35
CA LEU A 34 -12.04 20.26 -7.14
C LEU A 34 -10.67 20.56 -7.77
N ALA A 35 -9.58 20.41 -7.01
CA ALA A 35 -8.23 20.69 -7.50
C ALA A 35 -7.75 19.72 -8.59
N LEU A 36 -8.22 18.46 -8.54
CA LEU A 36 -8.00 17.46 -9.58
C LEU A 36 -8.85 17.74 -10.83
N SER A 37 -10.05 18.29 -10.68
CA SER A 37 -10.89 18.74 -11.81
C SER A 37 -10.30 19.95 -12.56
N CYS A 38 -9.46 20.77 -11.92
CA CYS A 38 -8.76 21.90 -12.56
C CYS A 38 -7.61 21.49 -13.50
N GLN A 39 -7.57 20.26 -14.03
CA GLN A 39 -6.50 19.84 -14.94
C GLN A 39 -6.55 20.62 -16.26
N GLY A 40 -5.38 21.08 -16.72
CA GLY A 40 -5.24 21.81 -17.98
C GLY A 40 -5.51 23.31 -17.90
N ASP A 41 -5.99 23.83 -16.76
CA ASP A 41 -6.37 25.24 -16.63
C ASP A 41 -5.34 26.04 -15.82
N TYR A 42 -4.64 26.96 -16.49
CA TYR A 42 -3.51 27.69 -15.90
C TYR A 42 -4.00 28.68 -14.84
N GLY A 43 -3.57 28.48 -13.59
CA GLY A 43 -3.92 29.34 -12.47
C GLY A 43 -5.18 28.93 -11.70
N ALA A 44 -5.98 27.98 -12.19
CA ALA A 44 -7.19 27.50 -11.51
C ALA A 44 -6.90 26.96 -10.10
N ARG A 45 -5.85 26.14 -9.94
CA ARG A 45 -5.42 25.68 -8.59
C ARG A 45 -4.93 26.82 -7.68
N THR A 46 -4.41 27.90 -8.26
CA THR A 46 -3.99 29.08 -7.49
C THR A 46 -5.21 29.90 -7.05
N ALA A 47 -6.24 29.99 -7.89
CA ALA A 47 -7.52 30.60 -7.52
C ALA A 47 -8.21 29.80 -6.41
N LEU A 48 -8.26 28.47 -6.55
CA LEU A 48 -8.81 27.57 -5.54
C LEU A 48 -8.07 27.68 -4.19
N ALA A 49 -6.74 27.76 -4.21
CA ALA A 49 -5.97 27.98 -2.98
C ALA A 49 -6.35 29.30 -2.29
N ARG A 50 -6.64 30.37 -3.05
CA ARG A 50 -7.09 31.65 -2.48
C ARG A 50 -8.49 31.55 -1.90
N GLU A 51 -9.42 30.90 -2.60
CA GLU A 51 -10.81 30.71 -2.17
C GLU A 51 -10.89 30.01 -0.80
N TYR A 52 -10.11 28.94 -0.61
CA TYR A 52 -10.08 28.19 0.65
C TYR A 52 -9.10 28.76 1.69
N ASN A 53 -8.44 29.89 1.39
CA ASN A 53 -7.39 30.49 2.22
C ASN A 53 -6.29 29.49 2.60
N LEU A 54 -5.77 28.79 1.60
CA LEU A 54 -4.72 27.79 1.71
C LEU A 54 -3.42 28.30 1.09
N SER A 55 -2.28 27.87 1.66
CA SER A 55 -1.03 28.00 0.95
C SER A 55 -1.01 27.07 -0.26
N ARG A 56 -0.39 27.51 -1.36
CA ARG A 56 -0.24 26.65 -2.55
C ARG A 56 0.50 25.36 -2.23
N SER A 57 1.53 25.44 -1.39
CA SER A 57 2.31 24.27 -0.96
C SER A 57 1.44 23.24 -0.23
N PHE A 58 0.54 23.69 0.66
CA PHE A 58 -0.39 22.79 1.32
C PHE A 58 -1.36 22.14 0.34
N LEU A 59 -1.89 22.90 -0.63
CA LEU A 59 -2.76 22.35 -1.66
C LEU A 59 -2.06 21.25 -2.48
N TYR A 60 -0.81 21.48 -2.90
CA TYR A 60 -0.03 20.46 -3.62
C TYR A 60 0.29 19.23 -2.76
N GLN A 61 0.60 19.43 -1.47
CA GLN A 61 0.79 18.31 -0.53
C GLN A 61 -0.49 17.48 -0.43
N LEU A 62 -1.64 18.14 -0.30
CA LEU A 62 -2.93 17.48 -0.18
C LEU A 62 -3.29 16.67 -1.43
N ILE A 63 -3.09 17.26 -2.62
CA ILE A 63 -3.26 16.56 -3.91
C ILE A 63 -2.32 15.36 -3.99
N GLY A 64 -1.04 15.54 -3.65
CA GLY A 64 -0.05 14.47 -3.71
C GLY A 64 -0.37 13.30 -2.78
N THR A 65 -0.75 13.58 -1.54
CA THR A 65 -1.17 12.54 -0.58
C THR A 65 -2.41 11.80 -1.06
N ALA A 66 -3.41 12.51 -1.57
CA ALA A 66 -4.62 11.88 -2.08
C ALA A 66 -4.33 10.99 -3.31
N LEU A 67 -3.51 11.46 -4.24
CA LEU A 67 -3.10 10.66 -5.39
C LEU A 67 -2.35 9.40 -4.98
N LEU A 68 -1.46 9.47 -3.99
CA LEU A 68 -0.76 8.30 -3.47
C LEU A 68 -1.73 7.27 -2.87
N CYS A 69 -2.65 7.71 -2.02
CA CYS A 69 -3.65 6.81 -1.43
C CYS A 69 -4.59 6.22 -2.47
N LEU A 70 -5.00 7.00 -3.48
CA LEU A 70 -5.83 6.51 -4.58
C LEU A 70 -5.05 5.55 -5.48
N GLN A 71 -3.77 5.79 -5.72
CA GLN A 71 -2.90 4.86 -6.44
C GLN A 71 -2.74 3.55 -5.68
N GLU A 72 -2.59 3.57 -4.36
CA GLU A 72 -2.56 2.36 -3.54
C GLU A 72 -3.91 1.63 -3.60
N LEU A 73 -5.03 2.36 -3.46
CA LEU A 73 -6.38 1.78 -3.47
C LEU A 73 -6.78 1.21 -4.84
N PHE A 74 -6.39 1.87 -5.93
CA PHE A 74 -6.72 1.47 -7.31
C PHE A 74 -5.65 0.60 -7.96
N SER A 75 -4.46 0.51 -7.36
CA SER A 75 -3.57 -0.61 -7.62
C SER A 75 -4.32 -1.85 -7.16
N HIS A 76 -5.02 -2.49 -8.11
CA HIS A 76 -5.21 -3.92 -8.04
C HIS A 76 -3.81 -4.53 -8.07
N GLU A 77 -3.15 -4.56 -6.92
CA GLU A 77 -2.39 -5.74 -6.61
C GLU A 77 -3.42 -6.87 -6.80
N ASN A 78 -3.29 -7.58 -7.92
CA ASN A 78 -3.31 -9.02 -7.80
C ASN A 78 -2.38 -9.27 -6.62
N VAL A 79 -2.95 -9.38 -5.42
CA VAL A 79 -2.34 -10.07 -4.32
C VAL A 79 -2.32 -11.51 -4.83
N ALA A 80 -1.45 -11.77 -5.82
CA ALA A 80 -0.75 -13.02 -5.90
C ALA A 80 -0.24 -13.14 -4.48
N ALA A 81 -0.90 -14.03 -3.73
CA ALA A 81 -0.66 -14.26 -2.32
C ALA A 81 0.84 -14.13 -2.13
N LEU A 82 1.26 -13.20 -1.26
CA LEU A 82 2.66 -12.94 -0.93
C LEU A 82 3.37 -14.28 -1.06
N PRO A 83 4.23 -14.50 -2.09
CA PRO A 83 4.64 -15.86 -2.45
C PRO A 83 5.13 -16.46 -1.17
N ASN A 84 4.44 -17.52 -0.73
CA ASN A 84 4.59 -18.09 0.59
C ASN A 84 6.11 -18.13 0.83
N GLN A 85 6.62 -17.38 1.80
CA GLN A 85 8.07 -17.21 1.95
C GLN A 85 8.76 -18.55 2.26
N LEU A 86 7.99 -19.61 2.51
CA LEU A 86 8.45 -20.98 2.43
C LEU A 86 8.66 -21.40 0.97
N ASP A 87 9.90 -21.80 0.70
CA ASP A 87 10.25 -22.66 -0.42
C ASP A 87 9.20 -23.75 -0.63
N LEU A 88 8.82 -24.00 -1.89
CA LEU A 88 7.73 -24.92 -2.26
C LEU A 88 7.95 -26.31 -1.65
N ASP A 89 9.20 -26.77 -1.68
CA ASP A 89 9.65 -28.02 -1.05
C ASP A 89 9.38 -28.04 0.46
N ALA A 90 9.69 -26.95 1.16
CA ALA A 90 9.46 -26.82 2.60
C ALA A 90 7.96 -26.80 2.93
N ASN A 91 7.15 -26.13 2.11
CA ASN A 91 5.69 -26.08 2.30
C ASN A 91 5.05 -27.45 2.07
N ILE A 92 5.43 -28.16 1.00
CA ILE A 92 4.99 -29.53 0.72
C ILE A 92 5.41 -30.48 1.86
N ALA A 93 6.66 -30.39 2.33
CA ALA A 93 7.15 -31.20 3.45
C ALA A 93 6.37 -30.93 4.74
N LEU A 94 6.15 -29.67 5.08
CA LEU A 94 5.43 -29.26 6.29
C LEU A 94 3.99 -29.76 6.27
N LEU A 95 3.28 -29.56 5.16
CA LEU A 95 1.90 -30.06 5.01
C LEU A 95 1.82 -31.59 5.09
N ARG A 96 2.83 -32.29 4.55
CA ARG A 96 2.82 -33.76 4.53
C ARG A 96 3.23 -34.38 5.87
N LEU A 97 4.26 -33.85 6.51
CA LEU A 97 4.87 -34.43 7.70
C LEU A 97 4.20 -33.96 8.98
N GLU A 98 3.95 -32.65 9.11
CA GLU A 98 3.32 -32.07 10.29
C GLU A 98 1.79 -32.01 10.12
N GLY A 99 1.33 -31.52 8.97
CA GLY A 99 -0.10 -31.37 8.69
C GLY A 99 -0.83 -32.69 8.38
N GLN A 100 -0.10 -33.78 8.13
CA GLN A 100 -0.61 -35.10 7.72
C GLN A 100 -1.60 -35.03 6.54
N VAL A 101 -1.47 -34.01 5.70
CA VAL A 101 -2.40 -33.74 4.59
C VAL A 101 -2.17 -34.77 3.48
N SER A 102 -3.25 -35.23 2.85
CA SER A 102 -3.17 -36.10 1.66
C SER A 102 -2.53 -35.37 0.47
N ILE A 103 -2.00 -36.11 -0.50
CA ILE A 103 -1.39 -35.51 -1.71
C ILE A 103 -2.40 -34.64 -2.47
N SER A 104 -3.66 -35.08 -2.56
CA SER A 104 -4.75 -34.28 -3.16
C SER A 104 -5.08 -33.04 -2.34
N GLY A 105 -5.09 -33.14 -1.01
CA GLY A 105 -5.32 -31.97 -0.15
C GLY A 105 -4.19 -30.94 -0.26
N ILE A 106 -2.94 -31.39 -0.39
CA ILE A 106 -1.79 -30.50 -0.63
C ILE A 106 -1.96 -29.78 -1.99
N SER A 107 -2.36 -30.51 -3.03
CA SER A 107 -2.64 -29.94 -4.35
C SER A 107 -3.70 -28.82 -4.29
N GLU A 108 -4.81 -29.06 -3.59
CA GLU A 108 -5.87 -28.07 -3.38
C GLU A 108 -5.37 -26.85 -2.58
N ILE A 109 -4.61 -27.06 -1.50
CA ILE A 109 -4.05 -25.98 -0.68
C ILE A 109 -3.07 -25.12 -1.50
N LEU A 110 -2.19 -25.74 -2.30
CA LEU A 110 -1.26 -25.00 -3.17
C LEU A 110 -2.00 -24.18 -4.22
N GLN A 111 -3.10 -24.70 -4.77
CA GLN A 111 -3.96 -23.95 -5.68
C GLN A 111 -4.59 -22.74 -4.99
N MET A 112 -5.11 -22.90 -3.76
CA MET A 112 -5.66 -21.80 -2.96
C MET A 112 -4.60 -20.75 -2.59
N GLN A 113 -3.35 -21.17 -2.42
CA GLN A 113 -2.20 -20.30 -2.16
C GLN A 113 -1.64 -19.62 -3.43
N GLY A 114 -2.21 -19.89 -4.61
CA GLY A 114 -1.83 -19.22 -5.86
C GLY A 114 -0.59 -19.78 -6.56
N TYR A 115 -0.16 -21.00 -6.23
CA TYR A 115 0.94 -21.66 -6.97
C TYR A 115 0.46 -22.12 -8.34
N GLU A 116 1.19 -21.77 -9.41
CA GLU A 116 0.87 -22.16 -10.80
C GLU A 116 1.00 -23.67 -11.04
N HIS A 117 1.96 -24.31 -10.38
CA HIS A 117 2.16 -25.75 -10.41
C HIS A 117 1.66 -26.35 -9.10
N ASN A 118 0.50 -27.00 -9.15
CA ASN A 118 -0.17 -27.54 -7.98
C ASN A 118 -0.73 -28.95 -8.20
N SER A 119 -0.37 -29.65 -9.29
CA SER A 119 -0.90 -30.98 -9.60
C SER A 119 -0.47 -32.03 -8.58
N THR A 120 -1.29 -33.06 -8.36
CA THR A 120 -0.97 -34.19 -7.48
C THR A 120 0.28 -34.96 -7.93
N GLY A 121 0.54 -35.00 -9.25
CA GLY A 121 1.75 -35.58 -9.82
C GLY A 121 3.01 -34.81 -9.41
N MET A 122 2.97 -33.49 -9.52
CA MET A 122 4.06 -32.62 -9.08
C MET A 122 4.32 -32.76 -7.58
N VAL A 123 3.26 -32.72 -6.75
CA VAL A 123 3.40 -32.91 -5.29
C VAL A 123 4.06 -34.26 -4.97
N SER A 124 3.66 -35.34 -5.66
CA SER A 124 4.24 -36.68 -5.46
C SER A 124 5.71 -36.73 -5.86
N GLU A 125 6.08 -36.10 -6.97
CA GLU A 125 7.45 -36.01 -7.46
C GLU A 125 8.35 -35.23 -6.50
N HIS A 126 7.89 -34.07 -6.02
CA HIS A 126 8.59 -33.28 -5.01
C HIS A 126 8.80 -34.06 -3.71
N LEU A 127 7.77 -34.75 -3.20
CA LEU A 127 7.90 -35.60 -2.01
C LEU A 127 8.91 -36.74 -2.21
N LYS A 128 8.92 -37.36 -3.38
CA LYS A 128 9.90 -38.41 -3.71
C LYS A 128 11.32 -37.85 -3.75
N HIS A 129 11.51 -36.69 -4.37
CA HIS A 129 12.80 -36.03 -4.45
C HIS A 129 13.32 -35.58 -3.07
N LEU A 130 12.43 -35.06 -2.22
CA LEU A 130 12.74 -34.70 -0.83
C LEU A 130 13.16 -35.93 -0.01
N GLY A 131 12.45 -37.05 -0.16
CA GLY A 131 12.81 -38.31 0.48
C GLY A 131 14.22 -38.78 0.13
N VAL A 132 14.65 -38.62 -1.12
CA VAL A 132 16.02 -38.98 -1.58
C VAL A 132 17.09 -38.00 -1.08
N ARG A 133 16.73 -36.75 -0.78
CA ARG A 133 17.69 -35.73 -0.30
C ARG A 133 17.95 -35.80 1.20
N ILE A 134 16.98 -36.27 1.98
CA ILE A 134 17.02 -36.29 3.45
C ILE A 134 17.49 -37.65 4.00
N LEU A 135 17.35 -38.72 3.21
CA LEU A 135 17.84 -40.08 3.51
C LEU A 135 19.13 -40.38 2.75
#